data_AF-A0A1V6BNV4-F1
#
_entry.id   AF-A0A1V6BNV4-F1
#
_cell.length_a   1.000
_cell.length_b   1.000
_cell.length_c   1.000
_cell.angle_alpha   90.00
_cell.angle_beta   90.00
_cell.angle_gamma   90.00
#
_symmetry.space_group_name_H-M   'P 1'
#
loop_
_entity.id
_entity.type
_entity.pdbx_description
1 polymer ?
#
loop_
_entity_poly.entity_id
_entity_poly.type
_entity_poly.pdbx_seq_one_letter_code
_entity_poly.pdbx_strand_id
1 'polypeptide(L)'
;MNENEQLALEIQGRIKQLEELSGTEIKTEMDDLKVVLLKNPAACQLLLPEDIGRMVSCIKKLMLGAKTLAEIKKPTSRKKPQIDLSADLSLEGF
;
A
#
# COMPACT_ATOMS: atom_id res chain seq x y z
N MET A 1 24.99 25.51 5.19
CA MET A 1 24.15 24.31 5.39
C MET A 1 24.74 23.21 4.55
N ASN A 2 25.09 22.08 5.15
CA ASN A 2 25.63 20.95 4.44
C ASN A 2 24.51 20.30 3.59
N GLU A 3 24.80 19.85 2.36
CA GLU A 3 23.80 19.19 1.49
C GLU A 3 23.07 18.04 2.19
N ASN A 4 23.79 17.26 3.00
CA ASN A 4 23.22 16.16 3.78
C ASN A 4 22.26 16.63 4.87
N GLU A 5 22.48 17.80 5.46
CA GLU A 5 21.57 18.36 6.47
C GLU A 5 20.26 18.83 5.82
N GLN A 6 20.33 19.42 4.63
CA GLN A 6 19.13 19.80 3.88
C GLN A 6 18.33 18.56 3.48
N LEU A 7 18.99 17.54 2.96
CA LEU A 7 18.35 16.27 2.61
C LEU A 7 17.73 15.58 3.84
N ALA A 8 18.41 15.61 4.99
CA ALA A 8 17.86 15.07 6.22
C ALA A 8 16.56 15.80 6.63
N LEU A 9 16.55 17.14 6.59
CA LEU A 9 15.36 17.95 6.87
C LEU A 9 14.22 17.66 5.89
N GLU A 10 14.52 17.51 4.60
CA GLU A 10 13.52 17.13 3.60
C GLU A 10 12.94 15.73 3.86
N ILE A 11 13.79 14.75 4.18
CA ILE A 11 13.37 13.39 4.55
C ILE A 11 12.46 13.43 5.78
N GLN A 12 12.83 14.20 6.82
CA GLN A 12 12.00 14.37 8.02
C GLN A 12 10.64 14.99 7.68
N GLY A 13 10.62 16.02 6.84
CA GLY A 13 9.39 16.65 6.35
C GLY A 13 8.48 15.65 5.66
N ARG A 14 9.02 14.85 4.74
CA ARG A 14 8.26 13.83 4.02
C ARG A 14 7.78 12.69 4.91
N ILE A 15 8.57 12.26 5.89
CA ILE A 15 8.14 11.28 6.90
C ILE A 15 6.94 11.79 7.68
N LYS A 16 6.92 13.09 8.02
CA LYS A 16 5.78 13.70 8.71
C LYS A 16 4.54 13.73 7.83
N GLN A 17 4.68 14.07 6.55
CA GLN A 17 3.57 14.04 5.59
C GLN A 17 3.04 12.62 5.35
N LEU A 18 3.92 11.61 5.33
CA LEU A 18 3.55 10.19 5.24
C LEU A 18 2.62 9.74 6.37
N GLU A 19 2.70 10.36 7.55
CA GLU A 19 1.82 10.06 8.67
C GLU A 19 0.36 10.49 8.40
N GLU A 20 0.18 11.54 7.59
CA GLU A 20 -1.10 12.13 7.20
C GLU A 20 -1.71 11.47 5.94
N LEU A 21 -0.88 10.93 5.06
CA LEU A 21 -1.33 10.20 3.87
C LEU A 21 -2.03 8.89 4.26
N SER A 22 -2.79 8.28 3.34
CA SER A 22 -3.44 6.98 3.56
C SER A 22 -3.58 6.15 2.28
N GLY A 23 -3.63 4.83 2.43
CA GLY A 23 -3.90 3.91 1.33
C GLY A 23 -2.83 3.89 0.23
N THR A 24 -3.23 4.18 -1.00
CA THR A 24 -2.38 4.08 -2.20
C THR A 24 -1.29 5.16 -2.23
N GLU A 25 -1.56 6.33 -1.67
CA GLU A 25 -0.66 7.49 -1.67
C GLU A 25 0.55 7.25 -0.77
N ILE A 26 0.34 6.65 0.42
CA ILE A 26 1.45 6.23 1.29
C ILE A 26 2.40 5.30 0.52
N LYS A 27 1.89 4.35 -0.29
CA LYS A 27 2.74 3.36 -0.96
C LYS A 27 3.67 4.02 -1.99
N THR A 28 3.14 4.94 -2.78
CA THR A 28 3.91 5.69 -3.78
C THR A 28 4.95 6.59 -3.10
N GLU A 29 4.54 7.32 -2.07
CA GLU A 29 5.40 8.23 -1.31
C GLU A 29 6.53 7.48 -0.60
N MET A 30 6.26 6.28 -0.05
CA MET A 30 7.27 5.45 0.61
C MET A 30 8.30 4.86 -0.37
N ASP A 31 7.89 4.54 -1.61
CA ASP A 31 8.81 4.04 -2.64
C ASP A 31 9.80 5.14 -3.07
N ASP A 32 9.32 6.36 -3.23
CA ASP A 32 10.19 7.50 -3.53
C ASP A 32 11.10 7.84 -2.35
N LEU A 33 10.57 7.85 -1.12
CA LEU A 33 11.36 8.06 0.09
C LEU A 33 12.48 7.01 0.21
N LYS A 34 12.20 5.74 -0.12
CA LYS A 34 13.20 4.67 -0.15
C LYS A 34 14.34 4.99 -1.13
N VAL A 35 14.02 5.50 -2.32
CA VAL A 35 15.04 5.89 -3.31
C VAL A 35 15.91 7.02 -2.76
N VAL A 36 15.31 8.03 -2.12
CA VAL A 36 16.04 9.16 -1.52
C VAL A 36 16.98 8.69 -0.41
N LEU A 37 16.50 7.81 0.47
CA LEU A 37 17.29 7.22 1.56
C LEU A 37 18.48 6.39 1.05
N LEU A 38 18.26 5.59 -0.01
CA LEU A 38 19.31 4.75 -0.61
C LEU A 38 20.37 5.57 -1.36
N LYS A 39 19.96 6.67 -2.00
CA LYS A 39 20.88 7.58 -2.69
C LYS A 39 21.76 8.37 -1.72
N ASN A 40 21.26 8.66 -0.52
CA ASN A 40 21.89 9.57 0.42
C ASN A 40 22.09 8.92 1.81
N PRO A 41 22.94 7.88 1.92
CA PRO A 41 23.16 7.18 3.18
C PRO A 41 23.76 8.08 4.28
N ALA A 42 24.46 9.16 3.89
CA ALA A 42 24.99 10.15 4.84
C ALA A 42 23.89 11.02 5.47
N ALA A 43 22.82 11.34 4.74
CA ALA A 43 21.67 12.04 5.28
C ALA A 43 20.88 11.16 6.26
N CYS A 44 20.80 9.85 5.99
CA CYS A 44 20.16 8.88 6.88
C CYS A 44 20.82 8.81 8.27
N GLN A 45 22.13 9.05 8.37
CA GLN A 45 22.85 9.09 9.64
C GLN A 45 22.53 10.33 10.49
N LEU A 46 21.99 11.38 9.86
CA LEU A 46 21.58 12.61 10.53
C LEU A 46 20.12 12.57 10.99
N LEU A 47 19.37 11.52 10.62
CA LEU A 47 17.99 11.35 11.04
C LEU A 47 17.91 11.01 12.54
N LEU A 48 16.93 11.58 13.23
CA LEU A 48 16.68 11.26 14.61
C LEU A 48 15.97 9.89 14.73
N PRO A 49 16.17 9.17 15.84
CA PRO A 49 15.48 7.89 16.08
C PRO A 49 13.94 8.05 16.08
N GLU A 50 13.44 9.22 16.45
CA GLU A 50 12.01 9.55 16.38
C GLU A 50 11.46 9.53 14.95
N ASP A 51 12.21 10.09 13.99
CA ASP A 51 11.82 10.10 12.58
C ASP A 51 11.84 8.70 11.98
N ILE A 52 12.85 7.91 12.34
CA ILE A 52 12.93 6.50 11.96
C ILE A 52 11.71 5.74 12.51
N GLY A 53 11.32 6.00 13.76
CA GLY A 53 10.13 5.42 14.38
C GLY A 53 8.83 5.75 13.63
N ARG A 54 8.64 7.01 13.21
CA ARG A 54 7.48 7.42 12.41
C ARG A 54 7.45 6.75 11.04
N MET A 55 8.59 6.69 10.36
CA MET A 55 8.71 6.01 9.08
C MET A 55 8.32 4.53 9.19
N VAL A 56 8.86 3.82 10.20
CA VAL A 56 8.52 2.41 10.45
C VAL A 56 7.04 2.23 10.81
N SER A 57 6.45 3.16 11.55
CA SER A 57 5.02 3.15 11.86
C SER A 57 4.16 3.25 10.59
N CYS A 58 4.53 4.13 9.65
CA CYS A 58 3.87 4.25 8.35
C CYS A 58 3.99 2.96 7.52
N ILE A 59 5.16 2.33 7.49
CA ILE A 59 5.37 1.02 6.83
C ILE A 59 4.49 -0.05 7.48
N LYS A 60 4.38 -0.04 8.81
CA LYS A 60 3.51 -0.97 9.54
C LYS A 60 2.04 -0.75 9.20
N LYS A 61 1.58 0.50 9.06
CA LYS A 61 0.22 0.85 8.59
C LYS A 61 -0.03 0.28 7.18
N LEU A 62 0.92 0.40 6.25
CA LEU A 62 0.79 -0.23 4.93
C LEU A 62 0.64 -1.75 5.02
N MET A 63 1.47 -2.42 5.83
CA MET A 63 1.43 -3.87 5.95
C MET A 63 0.15 -4.38 6.62
N LEU A 64 -0.34 -3.67 7.65
CA LEU A 64 -1.60 -3.99 8.31
C LEU A 64 -2.80 -3.71 7.40
N GLY A 65 -2.80 -2.56 6.71
CA GLY A 65 -3.83 -2.21 5.73
C GLY A 65 -3.88 -3.15 4.52
N ALA A 66 -2.73 -3.66 4.08
CA ALA A 66 -2.68 -4.67 3.03
C ALA A 66 -3.33 -6.00 3.46
N LYS A 67 -3.19 -6.39 4.73
CA LYS A 67 -3.87 -7.59 5.26
C LYS A 67 -5.39 -7.42 5.31
N THR A 68 -5.87 -6.26 5.76
CA THR A 68 -7.32 -5.99 5.80
C THR A 68 -7.92 -5.86 4.40
N LEU A 69 -7.24 -5.21 3.45
CA LEU A 69 -7.68 -5.13 2.06
C LEU A 69 -7.64 -6.48 1.34
N ALA A 70 -6.69 -7.35 1.66
CA ALA A 70 -6.65 -8.73 1.15
C ALA A 70 -7.79 -9.58 1.71
N GLU A 71 -8.19 -9.39 2.98
CA GLU A 71 -9.36 -10.07 3.55
C GLU A 71 -10.69 -9.60 2.95
N ILE A 72 -10.79 -8.34 2.50
CA ILE A 72 -11.98 -7.82 1.80
C ILE A 72 -12.08 -8.40 0.37
N LYS A 73 -10.98 -8.91 -0.19
CA LYS A 73 -10.97 -9.66 -1.47
C LYS A 73 -11.18 -11.17 -1.30
N LYS A 74 -12.03 -11.62 -0.37
CA LYS A 74 -12.67 -12.92 -0.58
C LYS A 74 -13.62 -12.76 -1.76
N PRO A 75 -13.41 -13.47 -2.89
CA PRO A 75 -14.36 -13.42 -3.99
C PRO A 75 -15.70 -13.91 -3.44
N THR A 76 -16.70 -13.02 -3.44
CA THR A 76 -18.08 -13.45 -3.29
C THR A 76 -18.37 -14.34 -4.49
N SER A 77 -18.26 -15.64 -4.27
CA SER A 77 -18.60 -16.66 -5.25
C SER A 77 -20.12 -16.58 -5.45
N ARG A 78 -20.58 -15.64 -6.29
CA ARG A 78 -21.91 -15.67 -6.88
C ARG A 78 -21.99 -16.97 -7.67
N LYS A 79 -22.58 -18.00 -7.06
CA LYS A 79 -23.04 -19.18 -7.80
C LYS A 79 -23.97 -18.66 -8.90
N LYS A 80 -23.51 -18.78 -10.14
CA LYS A 80 -24.36 -18.60 -11.32
C LYS A 80 -25.51 -19.62 -11.21
N PRO A 81 -26.77 -19.26 -11.52
CA PRO A 81 -27.81 -20.27 -11.63
C PRO A 81 -27.38 -21.23 -12.76
N GLN A 82 -27.19 -22.49 -12.41
CA GLN A 82 -26.98 -23.57 -13.37
C GLN A 82 -28.34 -23.79 -14.04
N ILE A 83 -28.48 -23.27 -15.26
CA ILE A 83 -29.62 -23.60 -16.12
C ILE A 83 -29.37 -25.04 -16.58
N ASP A 84 -30.20 -25.96 -16.10
CA ASP A 84 -30.21 -27.34 -16.54
C ASP A 84 -30.88 -27.41 -17.92
N LEU A 85 -30.08 -27.64 -18.94
CA LEU A 85 -30.51 -27.65 -20.35
C LEU A 85 -30.98 -29.05 -20.76
N SER A 86 -31.77 -29.74 -19.92
CA SER A 86 -32.31 -31.09 -20.23
C SER A 86 -33.84 -31.14 -20.39
N ALA A 87 -34.53 -30.01 -20.25
CA ALA A 87 -35.99 -29.98 -20.13
C ALA A 87 -36.76 -29.44 -21.36
N ASP A 88 -36.16 -29.34 -22.56
CA ASP A 88 -36.87 -28.82 -23.75
C ASP A 88 -36.48 -29.56 -25.04
N LEU A 89 -36.79 -30.86 -25.12
CA LEU A 89 -36.82 -31.62 -26.38
C LEU A 89 -37.71 -32.86 -26.28
N SER A 90 -38.88 -32.74 -25.65
CA SER A 90 -39.90 -33.78 -25.66
C SER A 90 -41.30 -33.20 -25.56
N LEU A 91 -41.76 -32.59 -26.66
CA LEU A 91 -43.13 -32.33 -27.13
C LEU A 91 -42.96 -31.27 -28.22
N GLU A 92 -43.35 -31.39 -29.48
CA GLU A 92 -44.53 -31.92 -30.20
C GLU A 92 -44.01 -32.22 -31.64
N GLY A 93 -44.52 -33.12 -32.47
CA GLY A 93 -45.83 -33.73 -32.64
C GLY A 93 -45.99 -34.05 -34.13
N PHE A 94 -46.88 -35.01 -34.42
CA PHE A 94 -47.37 -35.51 -35.73
C PHE A 94 -46.56 -36.58 -36.47
#